data_AF-A0A8T0C546-F1
#
_entry.id   AF-A0A8T0C546-F1
#
_cell.length_a   1.000
_cell.length_b   1.000
_cell.length_c   1.000
_cell.angle_alpha   90.00
_cell.angle_beta   90.00
_cell.angle_gamma   90.00
#
_symmetry.space_group_name_H-M   'P 1'
#
loop_
_entity.id
_entity.type
_entity.pdbx_description
1 polymer ?
#
loop_
_entity_poly.entity_id
_entity_poly.type
_entity_poly.pdbx_seq_one_letter_code
_entity_poly.pdbx_strand_id
1 'polypeptide(L)'
;MILPLGLIVDQSLSLLGVISFADGYQWLPLWLALLWGHFTLTLNHSLSWMSRYHFGIQGALGAVFGALSYVGGIKLGALNSALSLTSVFLIFAVVWAVILPLAVHLNGRMGQRLGEQHV
;
A
#
# COMPACT_ATOMS: atom_id res chain seq x y z
N MET A 1 1.19 -12.30 4.07
CA MET A 1 0.59 -11.43 5.11
C MET A 1 1.30 -10.07 5.11
N ILE A 2 0.90 -9.14 4.23
CA ILE A 2 1.54 -7.82 4.04
C ILE A 2 0.79 -6.70 4.80
N LEU A 3 -0.46 -6.99 5.17
CA LEU A 3 -1.35 -6.15 5.97
C LEU A 3 -0.66 -5.40 7.14
N PRO A 4 0.07 -6.07 8.06
CA PRO A 4 0.71 -5.35 9.17
C PRO A 4 1.82 -4.39 8.71
N LEU A 5 2.56 -4.72 7.65
CA LEU A 5 3.58 -3.81 7.09
C LEU A 5 2.95 -2.53 6.54
N GLY A 6 1.85 -2.65 5.81
CA GLY A 6 1.11 -1.51 5.28
C GLY A 6 0.61 -0.57 6.39
N LEU A 7 0.02 -1.15 7.45
CA LEU A 7 -0.47 -0.38 8.61
C LEU A 7 0.66 0.31 9.38
N ILE A 8 1.82 -0.35 9.54
CA ILE A 8 3.00 0.24 10.20
C ILE A 8 3.55 1.40 9.38
N VAL A 9 3.61 1.26 8.05
CA VAL A 9 4.07 2.35 7.16
C VAL A 9 3.14 3.56 7.27
N ASP A 10 1.83 3.35 7.19
CA ASP A 10 0.86 4.45 7.29
C ASP A 10 0.88 5.10 8.68
N GLN A 11 1.03 4.31 9.74
CA GLN A 11 1.18 4.86 11.09
C GLN A 11 2.46 5.69 11.20
N SER A 12 3.57 5.22 10.63
CA SER A 12 4.85 5.92 10.65
C SER A 12 4.77 7.24 9.87
N LEU A 13 4.15 7.24 8.69
CA LEU A 13 3.96 8.45 7.88
C LEU A 13 3.01 9.45 8.55
N SER A 14 2.00 8.96 9.26
CA SER A 14 1.13 9.81 10.08
C SER A 14 1.87 10.43 11.26
N LEU A 15 2.71 9.66 11.97
CA LEU A 15 3.53 10.17 13.08
C LEU A 15 4.60 11.17 12.61
N LEU A 16 5.12 11.00 11.40
CA LEU A 16 6.06 11.94 10.77
C LEU A 16 5.37 13.22 10.26
N GLY A 17 4.04 13.33 10.39
CA GLY A 17 3.27 14.50 9.95
C GLY A 17 3.13 14.62 8.43
N VAL A 18 3.46 13.58 7.66
CA VAL A 18 3.27 13.57 6.19
C VAL A 18 1.79 13.57 5.85
N ILE A 19 0.99 12.85 6.62
CA ILE A 19 -0.47 12.81 6.52
C ILE A 19 -1.12 12.92 7.90
N SER A 20 -2.33 13.44 7.95
CA SER A 20 -3.17 13.50 9.15
C SER A 20 -4.58 13.07 8.77
N PHE A 21 -5.25 12.35 9.67
CA PHE A 21 -6.63 11.94 9.43
C PHE A 21 -7.59 13.09 9.68
N ALA A 22 -8.59 13.26 8.82
CA ALA A 22 -9.45 14.45 8.81
C ALA A 22 -10.22 14.67 10.13
N ASP A 23 -10.59 13.59 10.80
CA ASP A 23 -11.34 13.63 12.06
C ASP A 23 -10.45 13.81 13.31
N GLY A 24 -9.15 14.10 13.15
CA GLY A 24 -8.23 14.26 14.28
C GLY A 24 -7.88 12.95 15.01
N TYR A 25 -8.14 11.81 14.38
CA TYR A 25 -7.74 10.51 14.92
C TYR A 25 -6.21 10.44 15.07
N GLN A 26 -5.73 10.16 16.29
CA GLN A 26 -4.32 9.88 16.56
C GLN A 26 -3.91 8.46 16.15
N TRP A 27 -4.89 7.58 15.92
CA TRP A 27 -4.70 6.17 15.62
C TRP A 27 -5.25 5.86 14.22
N LEU A 28 -4.71 4.81 13.58
CA LEU A 28 -5.25 4.35 12.31
C LEU A 28 -6.75 4.07 12.41
N PRO A 29 -7.59 4.72 11.59
CA PRO A 29 -9.02 4.48 11.62
C PRO A 29 -9.35 3.10 11.02
N LEU A 30 -10.43 2.50 11.50
CA LEU A 30 -10.84 1.14 11.11
C LEU A 30 -11.05 1.01 9.59
N TRP A 31 -11.55 2.07 8.94
CA TRP A 31 -11.74 2.06 7.49
C TRP A 31 -10.44 1.89 6.72
N LEU A 32 -9.32 2.44 7.20
CA LEU A 32 -8.02 2.29 6.55
C LEU A 32 -7.49 0.86 6.72
N ALA A 33 -7.72 0.25 7.89
CA ALA A 33 -7.40 -1.16 8.11
C ALA A 33 -8.19 -2.09 7.17
N LEU A 34 -9.48 -1.80 6.96
CA LEU A 34 -10.32 -2.53 6.01
C LEU A 34 -9.86 -2.34 4.56
N LEU A 35 -9.47 -1.12 4.16
CA LEU A 35 -8.89 -0.86 2.84
C LEU A 35 -7.60 -1.66 2.61
N TRP A 36 -6.70 -1.70 3.59
CA TRP A 36 -5.49 -2.54 3.54
C TRP A 36 -5.80 -4.03 3.45
N GLY A 37 -6.83 -4.49 4.17
CA GLY A 37 -7.31 -5.86 4.07
C GLY A 37 -7.81 -6.19 2.66
N HIS A 38 -8.67 -5.34 2.11
CA HIS A 38 -9.19 -5.51 0.75
C HIS A 38 -8.05 -5.48 -0.28
N PHE A 39 -7.13 -4.53 -0.17
CA PHE A 39 -5.96 -4.46 -1.05
C PHE A 39 -5.13 -5.73 -1.02
N THR A 40 -4.89 -6.30 0.17
CA THR A 40 -4.17 -7.57 0.33
C THR A 40 -4.92 -8.73 -0.33
N LEU A 41 -6.25 -8.79 -0.19
CA LEU A 41 -7.11 -9.79 -0.85
C LEU A 41 -7.05 -9.67 -2.38
N THR A 42 -7.17 -8.45 -2.90
CA THR A 42 -7.08 -8.18 -4.35
C THR A 42 -5.70 -8.55 -4.88
N LEU A 43 -4.62 -8.24 -4.14
CA LEU A 43 -3.27 -8.65 -4.50
C LEU A 43 -3.14 -10.18 -4.59
N ASN A 44 -3.73 -10.89 -3.63
CA ASN A 44 -3.63 -12.35 -3.57
C ASN A 44 -4.40 -13.06 -4.69
N HIS A 45 -5.61 -12.59 -5.00
CA HIS A 45 -6.49 -13.24 -5.96
C HIS A 45 -6.33 -12.65 -7.37
N SER A 46 -6.53 -11.35 -7.50
CA SER A 46 -6.63 -10.65 -8.79
C SER A 46 -5.30 -10.16 -9.35
N LEU A 47 -4.26 -10.01 -8.52
CA LEU A 47 -2.90 -9.65 -8.99
C LEU A 47 -1.87 -10.77 -8.78
N SER A 48 -2.31 -12.01 -8.58
CA SER A 48 -1.40 -13.18 -8.55
C SER A 48 -0.55 -13.28 -9.83
N TRP A 49 -1.12 -12.87 -10.98
CA TRP A 49 -0.44 -12.79 -12.28
C TRP A 49 0.67 -11.72 -12.33
N MET A 50 0.62 -10.71 -11.46
CA MET A 50 1.62 -9.64 -11.41
C MET A 50 3.00 -10.14 -10.96
N SER A 51 3.05 -11.25 -10.23
CA SER A 51 4.29 -11.94 -9.88
C SER A 51 5.12 -12.39 -11.10
N ARG A 52 4.50 -12.51 -12.28
CA ARG A 52 5.16 -12.87 -13.54
C ARG A 52 5.92 -11.71 -14.19
N TYR A 53 5.70 -10.48 -13.74
CA TYR A 53 6.31 -9.28 -14.32
C TYR A 53 7.57 -8.88 -13.55
N HIS A 54 8.50 -8.21 -14.25
CA HIS A 54 9.74 -7.71 -13.65
C HIS A 54 9.47 -6.76 -12.47
N PHE A 55 10.34 -6.83 -11.44
CA PHE A 55 10.30 -5.97 -10.25
C PHE A 55 10.19 -4.47 -10.57
N GLY A 56 10.82 -4.00 -11.65
CA GLY A 56 10.72 -2.59 -12.07
C GLY A 56 9.31 -2.17 -12.50
N ILE A 57 8.56 -3.05 -13.18
CA ILE A 57 7.16 -2.77 -13.58
C ILE A 57 6.26 -2.75 -12.35
N GLN A 58 6.46 -3.70 -11.44
CA GLN A 58 5.75 -3.72 -10.16
C GLN A 58 6.03 -2.44 -9.36
N GLY A 59 7.28 -2.01 -9.28
CA GLY A 59 7.65 -0.75 -8.62
C GLY A 59 7.01 0.47 -9.28
N ALA A 60 7.05 0.58 -10.61
CA ALA A 60 6.45 1.71 -11.33
C ALA A 60 4.92 1.78 -11.14
N LEU A 61 4.23 0.64 -11.20
CA LEU A 61 2.79 0.57 -10.94
C LEU A 61 2.49 0.96 -9.49
N GLY A 62 3.27 0.45 -8.53
CA GLY A 62 3.14 0.84 -7.12
C GLY A 62 3.33 2.33 -6.93
N ALA A 63 4.39 2.90 -7.51
CA ALA A 63 4.70 4.32 -7.42
C ALA A 63 3.53 5.21 -7.90
N VAL A 64 2.94 4.87 -9.06
CA VAL A 64 1.86 5.68 -9.64
C VAL A 64 0.54 5.43 -8.91
N PHE A 65 0.07 4.18 -8.86
CA PHE A 65 -1.25 3.86 -8.30
C PHE A 65 -1.30 4.02 -6.78
N GLY A 66 -0.21 3.67 -6.10
CA GLY A 66 -0.06 3.89 -4.66
C GLY A 66 -0.12 5.38 -4.34
N ALA A 67 0.70 6.22 -4.96
CA ALA A 67 0.68 7.66 -4.71
C ALA A 67 -0.68 8.31 -5.05
N LEU A 68 -1.31 7.91 -6.15
CA LEU A 68 -2.63 8.40 -6.53
C LEU A 68 -3.71 8.05 -5.50
N SER A 69 -3.60 6.91 -4.81
CA SER A 69 -4.53 6.53 -3.74
C SER A 69 -4.54 7.55 -2.60
N TYR A 70 -3.35 8.01 -2.16
CA TYR A 70 -3.25 9.00 -1.08
C TYR A 70 -3.63 10.40 -1.53
N VAL A 71 -3.29 10.78 -2.77
CA VAL A 71 -3.77 12.04 -3.36
C VAL A 71 -5.29 12.03 -3.48
N GLY A 72 -5.90 10.90 -3.85
CA GLY A 72 -7.34 10.70 -3.85
C GLY A 72 -7.93 10.85 -2.45
N GLY A 73 -7.32 10.23 -1.44
CA GLY A 73 -7.72 10.37 -0.04
C GLY A 73 -7.69 11.83 0.45
N ILE A 74 -6.70 12.61 0.02
CA ILE A 74 -6.64 14.05 0.33
C ILE A 74 -7.75 14.82 -0.39
N LYS A 75 -7.94 14.58 -1.69
CA LYS A 75 -8.99 15.26 -2.48
C LYS A 75 -10.42 14.93 -2.03
N LEU A 76 -10.62 13.73 -1.49
CA LEU A 76 -11.90 13.29 -0.92
C LEU A 76 -12.10 13.77 0.52
N GLY A 77 -11.11 14.47 1.11
CA GLY A 77 -11.18 14.96 2.49
C GLY A 77 -11.02 13.88 3.57
N ALA A 78 -10.59 12.67 3.21
CA ALA A 78 -10.31 11.60 4.17
C ALA A 78 -8.93 11.78 4.86
N LEU A 79 -8.00 12.42 4.16
CA LEU A 79 -6.65 12.74 4.62
C LEU A 79 -6.39 14.24 4.48
N ASN A 80 -5.60 14.78 5.39
CA ASN A 80 -5.03 16.10 5.29
C ASN A 80 -3.51 15.99 5.24
N SER A 81 -2.85 16.94 4.58
CA SER A 81 -1.40 17.05 4.59
C SER A 81 -1.00 18.51 4.64
N ALA A 82 0.01 18.82 5.46
CA ALA A 82 0.63 20.14 5.48
C ALA A 82 1.60 20.35 4.29
N LEU A 83 1.94 19.28 3.57
CA LEU A 83 2.85 19.30 2.43
C LEU A 83 2.09 19.59 1.13
N SER A 84 2.82 20.06 0.12
CA SER A 84 2.26 20.21 -1.22
C SER A 84 1.81 18.86 -1.79
N LEU A 85 0.77 18.87 -2.64
CA LEU A 85 0.25 17.65 -3.27
C LEU A 85 1.34 16.90 -4.06
N THR A 86 2.27 17.64 -4.67
CA THR A 86 3.43 17.09 -5.39
C THR A 86 4.40 16.39 -4.45
N SER A 87 4.69 16.99 -3.29
CA SER A 87 5.57 16.37 -2.28
C SER A 87 4.96 15.09 -1.74
N VAL A 88 3.66 15.09 -1.43
CA VAL A 88 2.92 13.89 -1.02
C VAL A 88 3.03 12.81 -2.10
N PHE A 89 2.75 13.17 -3.35
CA PHE A 89 2.84 12.23 -4.47
C PHE A 89 4.23 11.61 -4.57
N LEU A 90 5.30 12.40 -4.52
CA LEU A 90 6.68 11.90 -4.63
C LEU A 90 7.07 10.98 -3.46
N ILE A 91 6.71 11.35 -2.23
CA ILE A 91 6.99 10.54 -1.03
C ILE A 91 6.29 9.18 -1.15
N PHE A 92 4.98 9.20 -1.42
CA PHE A 92 4.22 7.96 -1.56
C PHE A 92 4.63 7.16 -2.80
N ALA A 93 5.07 7.80 -3.87
CA ALA A 93 5.58 7.12 -5.05
C ALA A 93 6.84 6.30 -4.72
N VAL A 94 7.78 6.87 -3.97
CA VAL A 94 8.99 6.16 -3.53
C VAL A 94 8.64 5.03 -2.57
N VAL A 95 7.77 5.28 -1.60
CA VAL A 95 7.33 4.29 -0.61
C VAL A 95 6.66 3.10 -1.32
N TRP A 96 5.72 3.37 -2.22
CA TRP A 96 4.96 2.33 -2.91
C TRP A 96 5.75 1.62 -4.02
N ALA A 97 6.79 2.26 -4.57
CA ALA A 97 7.72 1.61 -5.49
C ALA A 97 8.42 0.40 -4.85
N VAL A 98 8.57 0.40 -3.51
CA VAL A 98 9.18 -0.70 -2.76
C VAL A 98 8.11 -1.62 -2.18
N ILE A 99 7.04 -1.08 -1.61
CA ILE A 99 6.00 -1.87 -0.94
C ILE A 99 5.30 -2.82 -1.91
N LEU A 100 4.93 -2.36 -3.11
CA LEU A 100 4.18 -3.21 -4.05
C LEU A 100 4.99 -4.45 -4.49
N PRO A 101 6.23 -4.33 -5.00
CA PRO A 101 7.02 -5.51 -5.36
C PRO A 101 7.31 -6.43 -4.16
N LEU A 102 7.55 -5.85 -2.98
CA LEU A 102 7.75 -6.64 -1.77
C LEU A 102 6.49 -7.44 -1.41
N ALA A 103 5.31 -6.82 -1.51
CA ALA A 103 4.03 -7.47 -1.27
C ALA A 103 3.77 -8.62 -2.24
N VAL A 104 4.02 -8.40 -3.53
CA VAL A 104 3.85 -9.42 -4.58
C VAL A 104 4.81 -10.59 -4.36
N HIS A 105 6.08 -10.33 -4.03
CA HIS A 105 7.09 -11.38 -3.81
C HIS A 105 6.81 -12.21 -2.56
N LEU A 106 6.46 -11.57 -1.45
CA LEU A 106 6.11 -12.26 -0.20
C LEU A 106 4.85 -13.11 -0.37
N ASN A 107 3.89 -12.66 -1.18
CA ASN A 107 2.68 -13.44 -1.46
C ASN A 107 2.94 -14.62 -2.41
N GLY A 108 3.76 -14.43 -3.47
CA GLY A 108 4.13 -15.51 -4.39
C GLY A 108 4.79 -16.70 -3.70
N ARG A 109 5.60 -16.45 -2.66
CA ARG A 109 6.23 -17.49 -1.84
C ARG A 109 5.24 -18.31 -1.00
N MET A 110 4.11 -17.72 -0.60
CA MET A 110 3.08 -18.44 0.16
C MET A 110 2.22 -19.32 -0.76
N GLY A 111 1.95 -18.88 -1.99
CA GLY A 111 1.20 -19.67 -2.98
C GLY A 111 1.92 -20.94 -3.44
N GLN A 112 3.24 -20.91 -3.59
CA GLN A 112 4.01 -22.10 -4.00
C GLN A 112 4.04 -23.20 -2.93
N ARG A 113 4.10 -22.81 -1.64
CA ARG A 113 4.12 -23.77 -0.53
C ARG A 113 2.85 -24.60 -0.37
N LEU A 114 1.71 -24.11 -0.86
CA LEU A 114 0.44 -24.86 -0.85
C LEU A 114 0.31 -25.81 -2.05
N GLY A 115 0.99 -25.52 -3.16
CA GLY A 115 1.03 -26.42 -4.33
C GLY A 115 1.93 -27.65 -4.10
N GLU A 116 2.99 -27.51 -3.30
CA GLU A 116 3.94 -28.60 -3.02
C GLU A 116 3.43 -29.61 -1.96
N GLN A 117 2.34 -29.31 -1.25
CA GLN A 117 1.75 -30.24 -0.26
C GLN A 117 0.66 -31.16 -0.85
N HIS A 118 0.30 -30.98 -2.12
CA HIS A 118 -0.74 -31.74 -2.82
C HIS A 118 -0.21 -32.54 -4.03
N VAL A 119 1.11 -32.80 -4.11
CA VAL A 119 1.73 -33.71 -5.08
C VAL A 119 2.37 -34.88 -4.36
#